data_AF-A0A0B1SR21-F1
#
_entry.id   AF-A0A0B1SR21-F1
#
_cell.length_a   1.000
_cell.length_b   1.000
_cell.length_c   1.000
_cell.angle_alpha   90.00
_cell.angle_beta   90.00
_cell.angle_gamma   90.00
#
_symmetry.space_group_name_H-M   'P 1'
#
loop_
_entity.id
_entity.type
_entity.pdbx_description
1 polymer ?
#
loop_
_entity_poly.entity_id
_entity_poly.type
_entity_poly.pdbx_seq_one_letter_code
_entity_poly.pdbx_strand_id
1 'polypeptide(L)'
;FYSDLGRNSLLGDEIAAARPPFKQPLPSIPDRLLALMLGGPRNQCVFIHPQMMTCPEAQAASSTPPQETRSNHVREGPNVNIHMTAHPATIALGLMYMRTGNTAIAKELELPETISMLEEIRPDLIFVRVLARSLVLWDQIEPTAAWIDAQIPPIIHEYALSVLKFPSPVEKEITEREQAYWDEVVDKETVAEVYLYAMSGACFAMALKYSGTFGGTYDNVSMLLEERLLFLMHDFNIESIDWPAKHLIRAANRSVVNLCADMVLTSMGILNVGRGEVDTIRFARYRRSHDYELSYWSHYLWKYHEEMSLHRAIAMLFLGEGRYGFKRDNLSIALLVISMYPIVAHHVADNRLVCYAWIGITSSNYLN
;
A
#
# COMPACT_ATOMS: atom_id res chain seq x y z
N PHE A 1 7.21 -25.98 21.44
CA PHE A 1 7.16 -25.42 20.07
C PHE A 1 7.92 -24.10 19.86
N TYR A 2 8.59 -23.53 20.87
CA TYR A 2 9.49 -22.36 20.71
C TYR A 2 10.90 -22.55 21.30
N SER A 3 11.32 -23.78 21.61
CA SER A 3 12.63 -24.08 22.21
C SER A 3 13.64 -24.73 21.27
N ASP A 4 13.23 -25.22 20.09
CA ASP A 4 14.08 -26.10 19.26
C ASP A 4 14.69 -25.42 18.02
N LEU A 5 14.37 -24.15 17.77
CA LEU A 5 14.95 -23.38 16.65
C LEU A 5 16.32 -22.75 16.99
N GLY A 6 16.67 -22.64 18.28
CA GLY A 6 17.92 -22.00 18.73
C GLY A 6 19.11 -22.94 18.92
N ARG A 7 18.91 -24.28 18.97
CA ARG A 7 20.00 -25.26 19.16
C ARG A 7 20.60 -25.81 17.87
N ASN A 8 19.96 -25.60 16.73
CA ASN A 8 20.41 -26.14 15.45
C ASN A 8 21.42 -25.24 14.71
N SER A 9 21.75 -24.05 15.21
CA SER A 9 22.72 -23.16 14.55
C SER A 9 24.18 -23.52 14.81
N LEU A 10 24.50 -24.32 15.84
CA LEU A 10 25.88 -24.65 16.22
C LEU A 10 26.31 -26.09 15.85
N LEU A 11 25.38 -26.92 15.37
CA LEU A 11 25.64 -28.27 14.83
C LEU A 11 25.45 -28.34 13.30
N GLY A 12 25.10 -27.22 12.66
CA GLY A 12 24.80 -27.14 11.24
C GLY A 12 26.03 -27.22 10.33
N ASP A 13 27.20 -26.79 10.79
CA ASP A 13 28.39 -26.65 9.94
C ASP A 13 29.04 -27.98 9.59
N GLU A 14 29.01 -28.98 10.47
CA GLU A 14 29.56 -30.32 10.18
C GLU A 14 28.63 -31.19 9.33
N ILE A 15 27.31 -30.96 9.41
CA ILE A 15 26.29 -31.69 8.61
C ILE A 15 26.12 -31.06 7.22
N ALA A 16 26.42 -29.77 7.06
CA ALA A 16 26.37 -29.07 5.78
C ALA A 16 27.46 -29.56 4.80
N ALA A 17 28.61 -30.03 5.29
CA ALA A 17 29.71 -30.50 4.45
C ALA A 17 29.45 -31.86 3.77
N ALA A 18 28.48 -32.65 4.27
CA ALA A 18 28.23 -34.02 3.81
C ALA A 18 27.02 -34.18 2.87
N ARG A 19 26.32 -33.09 2.52
CA ARG A 19 25.19 -33.15 1.59
C ARG A 19 25.65 -32.75 0.17
N PRO A 20 25.34 -33.54 -0.87
CA PRO A 20 25.53 -33.07 -2.25
C PRO A 20 24.75 -31.75 -2.40
N PRO A 21 25.24 -30.78 -3.20
CA PRO A 21 24.62 -29.47 -3.29
C PRO A 21 23.16 -29.65 -3.72
N PHE A 22 22.24 -29.31 -2.82
CA PHE A 22 20.81 -29.39 -3.07
C PHE A 22 20.50 -28.29 -4.09
N LYS A 23 20.58 -28.63 -5.38
CA LYS A 23 20.21 -27.74 -6.47
C LYS A 23 18.68 -27.65 -6.43
N GLN A 24 18.14 -26.74 -5.62
CA GLN A 24 16.72 -26.41 -5.70
C GLN A 24 16.47 -25.99 -7.17
N PRO A 25 15.62 -26.71 -7.92
CA PRO A 25 15.34 -26.36 -9.32
C PRO A 25 14.52 -25.07 -9.45
N LEU A 26 14.09 -24.50 -8.31
CA LEU A 26 13.24 -23.33 -8.24
C LEU A 26 14.02 -22.11 -7.71
N PRO A 27 13.72 -20.91 -8.21
CA PRO A 27 14.30 -19.68 -7.71
C PRO A 27 13.94 -19.44 -6.24
N SER A 28 14.69 -18.57 -5.56
CA SER A 28 14.49 -18.29 -4.13
C SER A 28 13.08 -17.73 -3.86
N ILE A 29 12.59 -17.80 -2.62
CA ILE A 29 11.27 -17.19 -2.28
C ILE A 29 11.21 -15.69 -2.66
N PRO A 30 12.23 -14.87 -2.36
CA PRO A 30 12.29 -13.47 -2.81
C PRO A 30 12.17 -13.33 -4.33
N ASP A 31 12.96 -14.07 -5.09
CA ASP A 31 12.97 -13.99 -6.57
C ASP A 31 11.61 -14.39 -7.16
N ARG A 32 10.92 -15.35 -6.52
CA ARG A 32 9.55 -15.74 -6.89
C ARG A 32 8.55 -14.62 -6.64
N LEU A 33 8.64 -13.96 -5.49
CA LEU A 33 7.77 -12.83 -5.18
C LEU A 33 8.05 -11.64 -6.12
N LEU A 34 9.31 -11.42 -6.49
CA LEU A 34 9.69 -10.41 -7.48
C LEU A 34 9.12 -10.73 -8.87
N ALA A 35 9.19 -11.98 -9.31
CA ALA A 35 8.59 -12.40 -10.58
C ALA A 35 7.05 -12.29 -10.59
N LEU A 36 6.40 -12.47 -9.43
CA LEU A 36 4.96 -12.21 -9.27
C LEU A 36 4.63 -10.70 -9.25
N MET A 37 5.54 -9.86 -8.78
CA MET A 37 5.38 -8.41 -8.73
C MET A 37 5.60 -7.73 -10.08
N LEU A 38 6.72 -8.03 -10.74
CA LEU A 38 7.13 -7.41 -11.99
C LEU A 38 6.55 -8.12 -13.23
N GLY A 39 6.06 -9.34 -13.05
CA GLY A 39 5.68 -10.22 -14.14
C GLY A 39 6.85 -11.08 -14.61
N GLY A 40 6.51 -12.28 -15.06
CA GLY A 40 7.48 -13.27 -15.48
C GLY A 40 6.81 -14.58 -15.92
N PRO A 41 7.59 -15.56 -16.38
CA PRO A 41 7.06 -16.84 -16.79
C PRO A 41 6.57 -17.63 -15.57
N ARG A 42 5.41 -18.26 -15.68
CA ARG A 42 4.75 -18.96 -14.56
C ARG A 42 5.59 -20.08 -13.94
N ASN A 43 6.46 -20.71 -14.73
CA ASN A 43 7.36 -21.78 -14.28
C ASN A 43 8.31 -21.33 -13.17
N GLN A 44 8.63 -20.04 -13.10
CA GLN A 44 9.48 -19.49 -12.06
C GLN A 44 8.70 -19.24 -10.76
N CYS A 45 7.36 -19.12 -10.80
CA CYS A 45 6.53 -18.65 -9.68
C CYS A 45 5.81 -19.77 -8.90
N VAL A 46 6.40 -20.97 -8.81
CA VAL A 46 5.75 -22.13 -8.16
C VAL A 46 6.09 -22.18 -6.66
N PHE A 47 5.06 -22.16 -5.81
CA PHE A 47 5.19 -22.48 -4.37
C PHE A 47 4.80 -23.95 -4.14
N ILE A 48 5.79 -24.79 -3.80
CA ILE A 48 5.53 -26.20 -3.46
C ILE A 48 4.95 -26.25 -2.04
N HIS A 49 3.73 -26.77 -1.91
CA HIS A 49 3.12 -27.02 -0.60
C HIS A 49 3.96 -28.07 0.18
N PRO A 50 4.21 -27.91 1.49
CA PRO A 50 5.02 -28.85 2.27
C PRO A 50 4.54 -30.31 2.19
N GLN A 51 3.22 -30.52 2.08
CA GLN A 51 2.62 -31.86 1.91
C GLN A 51 2.88 -32.47 0.52
N MET A 52 3.15 -31.66 -0.51
CA MET A 52 3.57 -32.15 -1.83
C MET A 52 5.04 -32.57 -1.86
N MET A 53 5.86 -32.15 -0.88
CA MET A 53 7.22 -32.68 -0.72
C MET A 53 7.26 -34.06 -0.07
N THR A 54 6.18 -34.46 0.62
CA THR A 54 6.07 -35.77 1.31
C THR A 54 5.39 -36.86 0.48
N CYS A 55 4.82 -36.54 -0.69
CA CYS A 55 4.18 -37.52 -1.57
C CYS A 55 5.19 -38.10 -2.57
N PRO A 56 5.48 -39.42 -2.56
CA PRO A 56 6.38 -40.05 -3.53
C PRO A 56 5.93 -39.93 -4.99
N GLU A 57 4.62 -39.69 -5.21
CA GLU A 57 4.03 -39.55 -6.55
C GLU A 57 4.39 -38.23 -7.25
N ALA A 58 4.88 -37.22 -6.51
CA ALA A 58 5.32 -35.95 -7.11
C ALA A 58 6.67 -36.06 -7.85
N GLN A 59 7.37 -37.20 -7.75
CA GLN A 59 8.64 -37.47 -8.45
C GLN A 59 8.46 -38.21 -9.78
N ALA A 60 7.24 -38.64 -10.12
CA ALA A 60 6.97 -39.22 -11.43
C ALA A 60 6.80 -38.09 -12.45
N ALA A 61 7.90 -37.62 -13.03
CA ALA A 61 7.88 -36.77 -14.20
C ALA A 61 7.20 -37.53 -15.36
N SER A 62 5.92 -37.27 -15.59
CA SER A 62 5.24 -37.72 -16.79
C SER A 62 5.89 -37.05 -18.02
N SER A 63 6.21 -37.85 -19.03
CA SER A 63 6.86 -37.41 -20.28
C SER A 63 5.91 -36.70 -21.26
N THR A 64 4.71 -36.33 -20.81
CA THR A 64 3.74 -35.58 -21.61
C THR A 64 3.94 -34.09 -21.38
N PRO A 65 3.95 -33.24 -22.43
CA PRO A 65 3.96 -31.79 -22.24
C PRO A 65 2.76 -31.42 -21.37
N PRO A 66 2.91 -30.49 -20.39
CA PRO A 66 1.84 -30.13 -19.48
C PRO A 66 0.65 -29.64 -20.32
N GLN A 67 -0.42 -30.41 -20.31
CA GLN A 67 -1.66 -30.07 -20.99
C GLN A 67 -2.17 -28.79 -20.33
N GLU A 68 -2.35 -27.70 -21.10
CA GLU A 68 -2.90 -26.45 -20.55
C GLU A 68 -4.29 -26.74 -19.96
N THR A 69 -4.37 -26.90 -18.65
CA THR A 69 -5.63 -26.91 -17.91
C THR A 69 -6.21 -25.51 -18.01
N ARG A 70 -7.02 -25.30 -19.06
CA ARG A 70 -7.71 -24.04 -19.30
C ARG A 70 -8.95 -23.98 -18.42
N SER A 71 -9.09 -22.90 -17.69
CA SER A 71 -10.36 -22.59 -17.03
C SER A 71 -11.36 -22.07 -18.06
N ASN A 72 -12.66 -22.32 -17.86
CA ASN A 72 -13.69 -21.83 -18.78
C ASN A 72 -13.96 -20.32 -18.63
N HIS A 73 -13.58 -19.72 -17.49
CA HIS A 73 -13.89 -18.32 -17.16
C HIS A 73 -12.71 -17.37 -17.32
N VAL A 74 -11.48 -17.85 -17.13
CA VAL A 74 -10.25 -17.04 -17.17
C VAL A 74 -9.26 -17.67 -18.14
N ARG A 75 -8.92 -16.93 -19.19
CA ARG A 75 -7.84 -17.30 -20.09
C ARG A 75 -6.55 -16.66 -19.60
N GLU A 76 -5.70 -17.45 -18.97
CA GLU A 76 -4.38 -17.02 -18.55
C GLU A 76 -3.34 -17.33 -19.63
N GLY A 77 -2.36 -16.44 -19.80
CA GLY A 77 -1.21 -16.67 -20.67
C GLY A 77 -0.10 -17.48 -19.99
N PRO A 78 1.02 -17.71 -20.69
CA PRO A 78 2.20 -18.37 -20.12
C PRO A 78 2.87 -17.55 -19.01
N ASN A 79 2.65 -16.23 -19.03
CA ASN A 79 3.14 -15.30 -18.02
C ASN A 79 2.13 -15.14 -16.87
N VAL A 80 2.65 -14.75 -15.72
CA VAL A 80 1.85 -14.45 -14.54
C VAL A 80 1.00 -13.20 -14.78
N ASN A 81 -0.25 -13.23 -14.32
CA ASN A 81 -1.11 -12.07 -14.32
C ASN A 81 -0.73 -11.11 -13.17
N ILE A 82 0.04 -10.07 -13.51
CA ILE A 82 0.54 -9.03 -12.58
C ILE A 82 -0.62 -8.36 -11.84
N HIS A 83 -1.74 -8.13 -12.52
CA HIS A 83 -2.94 -7.49 -11.98
C HIS A 83 -3.57 -8.19 -10.78
N MET A 84 -3.32 -9.49 -10.61
CA MET A 84 -3.80 -10.28 -9.47
C MET A 84 -2.70 -10.56 -8.44
N THR A 85 -1.45 -10.66 -8.89
CA THR A 85 -0.35 -11.21 -8.08
C THR A 85 0.57 -10.14 -7.51
N ALA A 86 0.65 -8.96 -8.11
CA ALA A 86 1.62 -7.95 -7.72
C ALA A 86 1.37 -7.37 -6.33
N HIS A 87 0.11 -7.07 -6.01
CA HIS A 87 -0.31 -6.57 -4.69
C HIS A 87 0.11 -7.50 -3.54
N PRO A 88 -0.35 -8.76 -3.50
CA PRO A 88 0.02 -9.66 -2.42
C PRO A 88 1.52 -10.00 -2.42
N ALA A 89 2.15 -10.08 -3.60
CA ALA A 89 3.58 -10.35 -3.68
C ALA A 89 4.42 -9.21 -3.07
N THR A 90 4.05 -7.96 -3.35
CA THR A 90 4.74 -6.76 -2.83
C THR A 90 4.64 -6.68 -1.30
N ILE A 91 3.44 -6.88 -0.75
CA ILE A 91 3.25 -6.89 0.71
C ILE A 91 3.98 -8.08 1.35
N ALA A 92 3.90 -9.27 0.77
CA ALA A 92 4.59 -10.44 1.29
C ALA A 92 6.11 -10.21 1.32
N LEU A 93 6.67 -9.60 0.27
CA LEU A 93 8.09 -9.24 0.22
C LEU A 93 8.46 -8.21 1.29
N GLY A 94 7.63 -7.16 1.45
CA GLY A 94 7.81 -6.14 2.48
C GLY A 94 7.75 -6.70 3.91
N LEU A 95 6.80 -7.61 4.19
CA LEU A 95 6.66 -8.26 5.49
C LEU A 95 7.79 -9.27 5.77
N MET A 96 8.24 -10.00 4.75
CA MET A 96 9.33 -10.97 4.88
C MET A 96 10.66 -10.30 5.23
N TYR A 97 10.90 -9.10 4.70
CA TYR A 97 12.11 -8.30 4.96
C TYR A 97 11.87 -7.12 5.92
N MET A 98 10.76 -7.13 6.65
CA MET A 98 10.40 -6.04 7.55
C MET A 98 11.48 -5.80 8.61
N ARG A 99 11.90 -4.55 8.77
CA ARG A 99 12.96 -4.10 9.70
C ARG A 99 14.31 -4.78 9.50
N THR A 100 14.58 -5.33 8.32
CA THR A 100 15.88 -5.95 8.03
C THR A 100 16.92 -4.95 7.53
N GLY A 101 16.49 -3.78 7.03
CA GLY A 101 17.38 -2.78 6.43
C GLY A 101 18.02 -3.25 5.11
N ASN A 102 17.49 -4.31 4.48
CA ASN A 102 18.05 -4.86 3.25
C ASN A 102 17.82 -3.91 2.07
N THR A 103 18.89 -3.21 1.66
CA THR A 103 18.85 -2.24 0.57
C THR A 103 18.65 -2.87 -0.80
N ALA A 104 19.05 -4.12 -1.01
CA ALA A 104 18.87 -4.80 -2.29
C ALA A 104 17.38 -5.01 -2.59
N ILE A 105 16.63 -5.53 -1.63
CA ILE A 105 15.17 -5.72 -1.78
C ILE A 105 14.44 -4.38 -1.79
N ALA A 106 14.89 -3.41 -0.99
CA ALA A 106 14.30 -2.07 -0.98
C ALA A 106 14.42 -1.38 -2.35
N LYS A 107 15.52 -1.62 -3.08
CA LYS A 107 15.72 -1.13 -4.46
C LYS A 107 14.76 -1.79 -5.45
N GLU A 108 14.50 -3.09 -5.32
CA GLU A 108 13.50 -3.77 -6.17
C GLU A 108 12.06 -3.28 -5.89
N LEU A 109 11.77 -2.87 -4.66
CA LEU A 109 10.49 -2.29 -4.26
C LEU A 109 10.35 -0.80 -4.65
N GLU A 110 11.42 -0.15 -5.09
CA GLU A 110 11.44 1.26 -5.46
C GLU A 110 10.60 1.54 -6.71
N LEU A 111 9.99 2.73 -6.74
CA LEU A 111 9.23 3.18 -7.89
C LEU A 111 10.19 3.49 -9.06
N PRO A 112 9.85 3.10 -10.30
CA PRO A 112 10.68 3.39 -11.46
C PRO A 112 10.91 4.89 -11.67
N GLU A 113 12.08 5.24 -12.20
CA GLU A 113 12.46 6.63 -12.49
C GLU A 113 11.97 7.10 -13.87
N THR A 114 11.31 6.27 -14.66
CA THR A 114 10.82 6.60 -16.00
C THR A 114 9.30 6.58 -16.05
N ILE A 115 8.70 7.58 -16.73
CA ILE A 115 7.25 7.71 -16.83
C ILE A 115 6.60 6.50 -17.51
N SER A 116 7.22 5.96 -18.57
CA SER A 116 6.69 4.81 -19.29
C SER A 116 6.61 3.54 -18.42
N MET A 117 7.56 3.34 -17.49
CA MET A 117 7.47 2.22 -16.54
C MET A 117 6.42 2.47 -15.44
N LEU A 118 6.16 3.73 -15.10
CA LEU A 118 5.11 4.10 -14.16
C LEU A 118 3.71 3.91 -14.77
N GLU A 119 3.54 4.19 -16.06
CA GLU A 119 2.29 3.93 -16.82
C GLU A 119 1.93 2.44 -16.88
N GLU A 120 2.93 1.54 -16.84
CA GLU A 120 2.70 0.08 -16.79
C GLU A 120 2.23 -0.42 -15.41
N ILE A 121 2.47 0.36 -14.36
CA ILE A 121 2.14 0.00 -12.98
C ILE A 121 0.73 0.49 -12.66
N ARG A 122 -0.08 -0.39 -12.07
CA ARG A 122 -1.40 0.03 -11.58
C ARG A 122 -1.23 1.05 -10.43
N PRO A 123 -1.96 2.18 -10.43
CA PRO A 123 -1.83 3.25 -9.44
C PRO A 123 -1.94 2.81 -7.96
N ASP A 124 -2.87 1.91 -7.62
CA ASP A 124 -3.04 1.31 -6.29
C ASP A 124 -1.78 0.55 -5.80
N LEU A 125 -1.04 -0.08 -6.72
CA LEU A 125 0.19 -0.81 -6.40
C LEU A 125 1.30 0.14 -5.95
N ILE A 126 1.28 1.41 -6.39
CA ILE A 126 2.26 2.44 -6.01
C ILE A 126 2.26 2.65 -4.50
N PHE A 127 1.07 2.79 -3.91
CA PHE A 127 0.91 2.90 -2.46
C PHE A 127 1.56 1.70 -1.76
N VAL A 128 1.28 0.50 -2.25
CA VAL A 128 1.75 -0.76 -1.66
C VAL A 128 3.26 -0.92 -1.80
N ARG A 129 3.86 -0.47 -2.90
CA ARG A 129 5.32 -0.47 -3.11
C ARG A 129 6.02 0.48 -2.15
N VAL A 130 5.51 1.71 -2.00
CA VAL A 130 6.06 2.69 -1.03
C VAL A 130 5.93 2.17 0.40
N LEU A 131 4.78 1.59 0.76
CA LEU A 131 4.58 0.97 2.07
C LEU A 131 5.55 -0.20 2.31
N ALA A 132 5.65 -1.13 1.36
CA ALA A 132 6.53 -2.29 1.49
C ALA A 132 8.00 -1.88 1.61
N ARG A 133 8.46 -0.94 0.79
CA ARG A 133 9.83 -0.38 0.89
C ARG A 133 10.08 0.26 2.25
N SER A 134 9.11 1.03 2.76
CA SER A 134 9.19 1.67 4.07
C SER A 134 9.23 0.66 5.22
N LEU A 135 8.51 -0.47 5.11
CA LEU A 135 8.57 -1.56 6.08
C LEU A 135 9.95 -2.24 6.11
N VAL A 136 10.60 -2.39 4.96
CA VAL A 136 11.97 -2.94 4.88
C VAL A 136 12.99 -1.96 5.47
N LEU A 137 12.90 -0.69 5.08
CA LEU A 137 13.77 0.41 5.54
C LEU A 137 13.18 1.15 6.76
N TRP A 138 12.62 0.41 7.69
CA TRP A 138 11.86 0.94 8.82
C TRP A 138 12.60 2.01 9.64
N ASP A 139 13.90 1.83 9.83
CA ASP A 139 14.71 2.73 10.66
C ASP A 139 14.89 4.11 10.00
N GLN A 140 14.83 4.18 8.67
CA GLN A 140 15.01 5.41 7.88
C GLN A 140 13.75 6.29 7.82
N ILE A 141 12.61 5.83 8.35
CA ILE A 141 11.37 6.63 8.36
C ILE A 141 11.53 7.82 9.33
N GLU A 142 11.50 9.04 8.80
CA GLU A 142 11.63 10.27 9.58
C GLU A 142 10.30 11.04 9.65
N PRO A 143 9.99 11.70 10.78
CA PRO A 143 8.76 12.48 10.97
C PRO A 143 8.89 13.87 10.32
N THR A 144 9.20 13.92 9.02
CA THR A 144 9.46 15.14 8.26
C THR A 144 8.72 15.14 6.92
N ALA A 145 8.31 16.32 6.45
CA ALA A 145 7.73 16.48 5.11
C ALA A 145 8.70 16.02 4.01
N ALA A 146 9.99 16.36 4.17
CA ALA A 146 11.05 15.96 3.24
C ALA A 146 11.15 14.44 3.06
N TRP A 147 10.89 13.65 4.12
CA TRP A 147 10.90 12.20 4.01
C TRP A 147 9.71 11.66 3.20
N ILE A 148 8.53 12.26 3.35
CA ILE A 148 7.34 11.93 2.55
C ILE A 148 7.62 12.24 1.08
N ASP A 149 8.11 13.44 0.80
CA ASP A 149 8.36 13.91 -0.56
C ASP A 149 9.48 13.11 -1.24
N ALA A 150 10.43 12.57 -0.46
CA ALA A 150 11.49 11.67 -0.93
C ALA A 150 11.01 10.27 -1.34
N GLN A 151 9.78 9.86 -0.97
CA GLN A 151 9.21 8.59 -1.47
C GLN A 151 8.66 8.73 -2.90
N ILE A 152 8.50 9.95 -3.39
CA ILE A 152 7.99 10.27 -4.72
C ILE A 152 9.18 10.39 -5.67
N PRO A 153 9.18 9.71 -6.83
CA PRO A 153 10.28 9.80 -7.79
C PRO A 153 10.56 11.25 -8.22
N PRO A 154 11.84 11.64 -8.39
CA PRO A 154 12.20 13.01 -8.77
C PRO A 154 11.57 13.43 -10.11
N ILE A 155 11.44 12.49 -11.05
CA ILE A 155 10.77 12.72 -12.32
C ILE A 155 9.30 13.16 -12.15
N ILE A 156 8.59 12.63 -11.15
CA ILE A 156 7.20 12.99 -10.88
C ILE A 156 7.13 14.39 -10.28
N HIS A 157 8.12 14.81 -9.47
CA HIS A 157 8.21 16.20 -9.02
C HIS A 157 8.42 17.17 -10.19
N GLU A 158 9.30 16.83 -11.14
CA GLU A 158 9.55 17.65 -12.33
C GLU A 158 8.30 17.76 -13.23
N TYR A 159 7.60 16.65 -13.46
CA TYR A 159 6.35 16.64 -14.23
C TYR A 159 5.22 17.36 -13.49
N ALA A 160 5.06 17.16 -12.18
CA ALA A 160 4.07 17.88 -11.39
C ALA A 160 4.29 19.40 -11.46
N LEU A 161 5.54 19.85 -11.38
CA LEU A 161 5.89 21.27 -11.48
C LEU A 161 5.67 21.85 -12.88
N SER A 162 6.02 21.12 -13.93
CA SER A 162 5.93 21.59 -15.32
C SER A 162 4.52 21.53 -15.90
N VAL A 163 3.83 20.40 -15.66
CA VAL A 163 2.52 20.06 -16.23
C VAL A 163 1.38 20.59 -15.36
N LEU A 164 1.44 20.31 -14.05
CA LEU A 164 0.36 20.65 -13.11
C LEU A 164 0.61 21.98 -12.37
N LYS A 165 1.81 22.59 -12.56
CA LYS A 165 2.26 23.79 -11.85
C LYS A 165 2.27 23.60 -10.33
N PHE A 166 2.59 22.39 -9.88
CA PHE A 166 2.53 21.98 -8.48
C PHE A 166 3.88 21.41 -7.99
N PRO A 167 4.38 21.78 -6.79
CA PRO A 167 3.90 22.84 -5.90
C PRO A 167 4.41 24.23 -6.35
N SER A 168 3.52 25.19 -6.57
CA SER A 168 3.87 26.61 -6.75
C SER A 168 3.04 27.43 -5.78
N PRO A 169 3.60 28.44 -5.07
CA PRO A 169 2.81 29.29 -4.19
C PRO A 169 1.98 30.33 -4.96
N VAL A 170 2.38 30.64 -6.20
CA VAL A 170 1.67 31.58 -7.06
C VAL A 170 0.71 30.80 -7.95
N GLU A 171 -0.56 31.19 -7.93
CA GLU A 171 -1.58 30.66 -8.84
C GLU A 171 -1.19 30.97 -10.28
N LYS A 172 -1.04 29.90 -11.07
CA LYS A 172 -0.68 29.97 -12.49
C LYS A 172 -1.72 29.17 -13.25
N GLU A 173 -2.57 29.85 -14.01
CA GLU A 173 -3.48 29.18 -14.92
C GLU A 173 -2.71 28.53 -16.07
N ILE A 174 -3.16 27.34 -16.49
CA ILE A 174 -2.60 26.64 -17.64
C ILE A 174 -3.31 27.17 -18.87
N THR A 175 -2.57 27.70 -19.84
CA THR A 175 -3.16 28.17 -21.09
C THR A 175 -3.64 26.99 -21.94
N GLU A 176 -4.69 27.16 -22.74
CA GLU A 176 -5.23 26.08 -23.60
C GLU A 176 -4.16 25.47 -24.52
N ARG A 177 -3.21 26.28 -24.99
CA ARG A 177 -2.09 25.83 -25.83
C ARG A 177 -1.11 24.93 -25.07
N GLU A 178 -0.77 25.30 -23.84
CA GLU A 178 0.06 24.46 -22.97
C GLU A 178 -0.69 23.18 -22.59
N GLN A 179 -1.99 23.28 -22.32
CA GLN A 179 -2.82 22.13 -21.99
C GLN A 179 -2.80 21.10 -23.12
N ALA A 180 -3.05 21.54 -24.36
CA ALA A 180 -3.04 20.69 -25.55
C ALA A 180 -1.66 20.07 -25.83
N TYR A 181 -0.58 20.82 -25.63
CA TYR A 181 0.78 20.27 -25.76
C TYR A 181 1.01 19.12 -24.77
N TRP A 182 0.65 19.31 -23.49
CA TRP A 182 0.88 18.29 -22.49
C TRP A 182 -0.02 17.07 -22.66
N ASP A 183 -1.26 17.24 -23.12
CA ASP A 183 -2.17 16.11 -23.40
C ASP A 183 -1.63 15.18 -24.50
N GLU A 184 -0.77 15.67 -25.40
CA GLU A 184 -0.11 14.84 -26.42
C GLU A 184 1.18 14.15 -25.91
N VAL A 185 1.85 14.72 -24.91
CA VAL A 185 3.20 14.30 -24.50
C VAL A 185 3.20 13.39 -23.27
N VAL A 186 2.33 13.65 -22.29
CA VAL A 186 2.33 12.94 -21.00
C VAL A 186 0.91 12.74 -20.51
N ASP A 187 0.62 11.55 -20.00
CA ASP A 187 -0.61 11.33 -19.27
C ASP A 187 -0.56 12.05 -17.90
N LYS A 188 -1.40 13.08 -17.78
CA LYS A 188 -1.52 13.90 -16.56
C LYS A 188 -2.13 13.11 -15.41
N GLU A 189 -2.99 12.14 -15.73
CA GLU A 189 -3.64 11.29 -14.74
C GLU A 189 -2.58 10.44 -14.04
N THR A 190 -1.73 9.75 -14.79
CA THR A 190 -0.62 8.96 -14.24
C THR A 190 0.29 9.80 -13.32
N VAL A 191 0.69 11.01 -13.72
CA VAL A 191 1.53 11.88 -12.87
C VAL A 191 0.84 12.20 -11.54
N ALA A 192 -0.44 12.57 -11.60
CA ALA A 192 -1.20 12.93 -10.41
C ALA A 192 -1.46 11.71 -9.50
N GLU A 193 -1.85 10.57 -10.08
CA GLU A 193 -2.13 9.34 -9.34
C GLU A 193 -0.88 8.79 -8.65
N VAL A 194 0.27 8.75 -9.34
CA VAL A 194 1.56 8.33 -8.75
C VAL A 194 1.91 9.21 -7.56
N TYR A 195 1.80 10.53 -7.70
CA TYR A 195 2.08 11.48 -6.63
C TYR A 195 1.20 11.22 -5.40
N LEU A 196 -0.12 11.11 -5.61
CA LEU A 196 -1.10 10.95 -4.53
C LEU A 196 -0.98 9.61 -3.80
N TYR A 197 -0.81 8.51 -4.53
CA TYR A 197 -0.66 7.17 -3.93
C TYR A 197 0.68 7.02 -3.20
N ALA A 198 1.78 7.54 -3.76
CA ALA A 198 3.09 7.49 -3.11
C ALA A 198 3.10 8.31 -1.81
N MET A 199 2.55 9.52 -1.84
CA MET A 199 2.38 10.37 -0.66
C MET A 199 1.54 9.66 0.42
N SER A 200 0.40 9.10 0.03
CA SER A 200 -0.50 8.40 0.97
C SER A 200 0.15 7.16 1.57
N GLY A 201 0.93 6.41 0.78
CA GLY A 201 1.68 5.24 1.25
C GLY A 201 2.78 5.61 2.26
N ALA A 202 3.45 6.74 2.04
CA ALA A 202 4.43 7.28 2.98
C ALA A 202 3.76 7.74 4.28
N CYS A 203 2.65 8.47 4.21
CA CYS A 203 1.84 8.87 5.38
C CYS A 203 1.42 7.66 6.21
N PHE A 204 0.98 6.59 5.55
CA PHE A 204 0.57 5.35 6.21
C PHE A 204 1.74 4.64 6.91
N ALA A 205 2.89 4.53 6.24
CA ALA A 205 4.10 3.96 6.85
C ALA A 205 4.59 4.79 8.05
N MET A 206 4.52 6.12 7.96
CA MET A 206 4.86 7.02 9.06
C MET A 206 3.94 6.82 10.26
N ALA A 207 2.63 6.74 10.03
CA ALA A 207 1.65 6.47 11.09
C ALA A 207 1.88 5.12 11.77
N LEU A 208 2.23 4.06 11.01
CA LEU A 208 2.59 2.76 11.58
C LEU A 208 3.79 2.83 12.52
N LYS A 209 4.82 3.64 12.18
CA LYS A 209 6.03 3.76 13.01
C LYS A 209 5.79 4.55 14.29
N TYR A 210 5.06 5.66 14.16
CA TYR A 210 4.85 6.62 15.24
C TYR A 210 3.51 6.42 15.98
N SER A 211 2.78 5.34 15.71
CA SER A 211 1.53 5.00 16.41
C SER A 211 1.73 4.99 17.93
N GLY A 212 0.92 5.76 18.65
CA GLY A 212 0.98 5.84 20.11
C GLY A 212 2.25 6.47 20.70
N THR A 213 3.05 7.18 19.90
CA THR A 213 4.22 7.93 20.40
C THR A 213 3.80 9.25 21.05
N PHE A 214 4.58 9.75 22.03
CA PHE A 214 4.27 10.97 22.80
C PHE A 214 5.38 12.01 22.63
N GLY A 215 5.05 13.29 22.82
CA GLY A 215 5.98 14.42 22.74
C GLY A 215 6.08 15.01 21.34
N GLY A 216 7.11 15.84 21.09
CA GLY A 216 7.21 16.63 19.86
C GLY A 216 7.25 15.82 18.55
N THR A 217 7.70 14.57 18.59
CA THR A 217 7.64 13.68 17.41
C THR A 217 6.21 13.39 17.00
N TYR A 218 5.30 13.20 17.96
CA TYR A 218 3.89 13.01 17.68
C TYR A 218 3.26 14.26 17.08
N ASP A 219 3.52 15.43 17.70
CA ASP A 219 2.96 16.70 17.24
C ASP A 219 3.37 16.98 15.78
N ASN A 220 4.63 16.70 15.45
CA ASN A 220 5.12 16.82 14.07
C ASN A 220 4.39 15.88 13.11
N VAL A 221 4.23 14.60 13.46
CA VAL A 221 3.55 13.63 12.57
C VAL A 221 2.07 13.96 12.44
N SER A 222 1.39 14.36 13.52
CA SER A 222 -0.03 14.76 13.46
C SER A 222 -0.19 15.96 12.52
N MET A 223 0.61 17.01 12.72
CA MET A 223 0.59 18.20 11.86
C MET A 223 0.83 17.86 10.39
N LEU A 224 1.80 16.97 10.09
CA LEU A 224 2.05 16.53 8.71
C LEU A 224 0.86 15.77 8.10
N LEU A 225 0.25 14.84 8.85
CA LEU A 225 -0.92 14.11 8.36
C LEU A 225 -2.12 15.02 8.16
N GLU A 226 -2.33 15.99 9.05
CA GLU A 226 -3.38 17.01 8.93
C GLU A 226 -3.16 17.90 7.71
N GLU A 227 -1.94 18.38 7.47
CA GLU A 227 -1.58 19.16 6.29
C GLU A 227 -1.85 18.37 5.00
N ARG A 228 -1.44 17.09 4.96
CA ARG A 228 -1.67 16.22 3.80
C ARG A 228 -3.14 15.86 3.62
N LEU A 229 -3.93 15.75 4.69
CA LEU A 229 -5.36 15.49 4.58
C LEU A 229 -6.14 16.73 4.12
N LEU A 230 -5.85 17.90 4.71
CA LEU A 230 -6.41 19.18 4.29
C LEU A 230 -6.14 19.44 2.80
N PHE A 231 -4.94 19.08 2.33
CA PHE A 231 -4.59 19.17 0.93
C PHE A 231 -5.50 18.33 0.01
N LEU A 232 -5.98 17.16 0.47
CA LEU A 232 -6.85 16.26 -0.31
C LEU A 232 -8.34 16.58 -0.13
N MET A 233 -8.69 17.33 0.90
CA MET A 233 -10.06 17.75 1.15
C MET A 233 -10.46 18.82 0.16
N HIS A 234 -11.45 18.47 -0.65
CA HIS A 234 -12.15 19.38 -1.54
C HIS A 234 -13.63 19.33 -1.17
N ASP A 235 -14.37 20.41 -1.42
CA ASP A 235 -15.83 20.34 -1.39
C ASP A 235 -16.34 19.66 -2.69
N PHE A 236 -17.64 19.31 -2.71
CA PHE A 236 -18.26 18.59 -3.83
C PHE A 236 -17.98 19.23 -5.21
N ASN A 237 -17.88 20.56 -5.26
CA ASN A 237 -17.57 21.26 -6.48
C ASN A 237 -16.04 21.36 -6.68
N ILE A 238 -15.51 20.68 -7.70
CA ILE A 238 -14.09 20.73 -8.12
C ILE A 238 -13.62 22.17 -8.43
N GLU A 239 -14.56 23.10 -8.64
CA GLU A 239 -14.27 24.53 -8.82
C GLU A 239 -13.89 25.26 -7.53
N SER A 240 -14.24 24.73 -6.37
CA SER A 240 -13.95 25.31 -5.05
C SER A 240 -12.59 24.94 -4.47
N ILE A 241 -11.78 24.18 -5.21
CA ILE A 241 -10.48 23.71 -4.74
C ILE A 241 -9.48 24.86 -4.72
N ASP A 242 -8.93 25.11 -3.54
CA ASP A 242 -7.91 26.12 -3.33
C ASP A 242 -6.58 25.74 -4.00
N TRP A 243 -5.85 26.78 -4.39
CA TRP A 243 -4.47 26.68 -4.81
C TRP A 243 -3.59 26.23 -3.62
N PRO A 244 -2.57 25.37 -3.78
CA PRO A 244 -1.97 24.84 -5.01
C PRO A 244 -2.50 23.48 -5.49
N ALA A 245 -3.43 22.84 -4.76
CA ALA A 245 -3.88 21.47 -5.03
C ALA A 245 -4.77 21.33 -6.28
N LYS A 246 -5.38 22.44 -6.73
CA LYS A 246 -6.38 22.51 -7.80
C LYS A 246 -6.07 21.69 -9.05
N HIS A 247 -4.89 21.85 -9.64
CA HIS A 247 -4.55 21.12 -10.87
C HIS A 247 -4.24 19.64 -10.63
N LEU A 248 -3.62 19.31 -9.50
CA LEU A 248 -3.34 17.93 -9.14
C LEU A 248 -4.63 17.13 -8.91
N ILE A 249 -5.56 17.70 -8.15
CA ILE A 249 -6.85 17.05 -7.86
C ILE A 249 -7.73 16.98 -9.10
N ARG A 250 -7.65 17.96 -10.02
CA ARG A 250 -8.36 17.92 -11.31
C ARG A 250 -7.80 16.89 -12.28
N ALA A 251 -6.48 16.71 -12.29
CA ALA A 251 -5.83 15.71 -13.12
C ALA A 251 -6.03 14.29 -12.57
N ALA A 252 -6.11 14.14 -11.24
CA ALA A 252 -6.44 12.86 -10.64
C ALA A 252 -7.95 12.58 -10.72
N ASN A 253 -8.29 11.30 -10.87
CA ASN A 253 -9.69 10.87 -10.77
C ASN A 253 -10.23 11.12 -9.35
N ARG A 254 -11.47 11.61 -9.25
CA ARG A 254 -12.16 11.86 -7.95
C ARG A 254 -12.08 10.65 -7.01
N SER A 255 -12.27 9.46 -7.56
CA SER A 255 -12.14 8.20 -6.82
C SER A 255 -10.77 8.06 -6.18
N VAL A 256 -9.68 8.34 -6.91
CA VAL A 256 -8.31 8.23 -6.40
C VAL A 256 -8.05 9.23 -5.29
N VAL A 257 -8.51 10.47 -5.44
CA VAL A 257 -8.36 11.52 -4.42
C VAL A 257 -9.09 11.12 -3.14
N ASN A 258 -10.32 10.62 -3.25
CA ASN A 258 -11.09 10.12 -2.11
C ASN A 258 -10.41 8.93 -1.43
N LEU A 259 -9.86 7.98 -2.19
CA LEU A 259 -9.12 6.85 -1.64
C LEU A 259 -7.86 7.29 -0.90
N CYS A 260 -7.08 8.21 -1.47
CA CYS A 260 -5.91 8.76 -0.83
C CYS A 260 -6.28 9.50 0.47
N ALA A 261 -7.35 10.30 0.46
CA ALA A 261 -7.86 10.98 1.64
C ALA A 261 -8.29 9.98 2.73
N ASP A 262 -8.97 8.90 2.36
CA ASP A 262 -9.40 7.85 3.28
C ASP A 262 -8.20 7.08 3.88
N MET A 263 -7.14 6.87 3.10
CA MET A 263 -5.90 6.25 3.58
C MET A 263 -5.13 7.17 4.53
N VAL A 264 -5.06 8.47 4.25
CA VAL A 264 -4.47 9.46 5.17
C VAL A 264 -5.30 9.56 6.45
N LEU A 265 -6.65 9.56 6.36
CA LEU A 265 -7.53 9.53 7.52
C LEU A 265 -7.35 8.26 8.36
N THR A 266 -7.20 7.10 7.71
CA THR A 266 -6.85 5.84 8.40
C THR A 266 -5.49 5.94 9.08
N SER A 267 -4.52 6.61 8.45
CA SER A 267 -3.19 6.88 9.02
C SER A 267 -3.29 7.75 10.28
N MET A 268 -4.14 8.79 10.27
CA MET A 268 -4.43 9.59 11.47
C MET A 268 -5.08 8.74 12.58
N GLY A 269 -6.02 7.86 12.22
CA GLY A 269 -6.63 6.91 13.16
C GLY A 269 -5.59 5.97 13.81
N ILE A 270 -4.62 5.48 13.03
CA ILE A 270 -3.52 4.64 13.53
C ILE A 270 -2.61 5.43 14.48
N LEU A 271 -2.27 6.67 14.13
CA LEU A 271 -1.44 7.53 14.97
C LEU A 271 -2.11 7.79 16.33
N ASN A 272 -3.41 8.09 16.29
CA ASN A 272 -4.22 8.59 17.40
C ASN A 272 -5.02 7.49 18.12
N VAL A 273 -4.60 6.23 17.97
CA VAL A 273 -5.26 5.07 18.59
C VAL A 273 -5.42 5.26 20.10
N GLY A 274 -6.65 5.10 20.59
CA GLY A 274 -7.01 5.21 22.00
C GLY A 274 -7.00 6.63 22.59
N ARG A 275 -6.61 7.67 21.83
CA ARG A 275 -6.49 9.04 22.35
C ARG A 275 -7.74 9.89 22.20
N GLY A 276 -8.56 9.61 21.20
CA GLY A 276 -9.73 10.45 20.90
C GLY A 276 -9.38 11.86 20.40
N GLU A 277 -8.35 12.00 19.57
CA GLU A 277 -7.91 13.29 19.02
C GLU A 277 -9.06 14.02 18.29
N VAL A 278 -9.33 15.27 18.68
CA VAL A 278 -10.53 15.99 18.25
C VAL A 278 -10.46 16.33 16.76
N ASP A 279 -9.28 16.67 16.26
CA ASP A 279 -9.13 17.03 14.86
C ASP A 279 -9.32 15.82 13.94
N THR A 280 -8.87 14.63 14.33
CA THR A 280 -9.18 13.40 13.56
C THR A 280 -10.69 13.13 13.53
N ILE A 281 -11.41 13.38 14.63
CA ILE A 281 -12.87 13.26 14.68
C ILE A 281 -13.53 14.30 13.76
N ARG A 282 -13.01 15.53 13.71
CA ARG A 282 -13.52 16.59 12.83
C ARG A 282 -13.33 16.23 11.37
N PHE A 283 -12.14 15.76 10.99
CA PHE A 283 -11.86 15.29 9.63
C PHE A 283 -12.75 14.12 9.22
N ALA A 284 -12.92 13.14 10.11
CA ALA A 284 -13.86 12.05 9.90
C ALA A 284 -15.28 12.61 9.69
N ARG A 285 -15.80 13.43 10.62
CA ARG A 285 -17.13 14.01 10.49
C ARG A 285 -17.32 14.81 9.19
N TYR A 286 -16.31 15.57 8.78
CA TYR A 286 -16.32 16.29 7.51
C TYR A 286 -16.46 15.32 6.34
N ARG A 287 -15.63 14.26 6.27
CA ARG A 287 -15.70 13.23 5.21
C ARG A 287 -17.04 12.48 5.20
N ARG A 288 -17.70 12.31 6.36
CA ARG A 288 -19.07 11.75 6.42
C ARG A 288 -20.09 12.69 5.79
N SER A 289 -20.02 13.99 6.11
CA SER A 289 -20.93 15.00 5.55
C SER A 289 -20.61 15.35 4.09
N HIS A 290 -19.39 15.07 3.65
CA HIS A 290 -18.96 15.21 2.28
C HIS A 290 -19.84 14.30 1.39
N ASP A 291 -20.41 14.86 0.33
CA ASP A 291 -21.34 14.18 -0.58
C ASP A 291 -22.70 13.77 0.01
N TYR A 292 -23.24 14.55 0.96
CA TYR A 292 -24.54 14.26 1.58
C TYR A 292 -25.68 14.07 0.56
N GLU A 293 -25.65 14.80 -0.57
CA GLU A 293 -26.67 14.71 -1.62
C GLU A 293 -26.66 13.36 -2.37
N LEU A 294 -25.54 12.63 -2.29
CA LEU A 294 -25.34 11.30 -2.88
C LEU A 294 -25.43 10.18 -1.82
N SER A 295 -25.80 10.50 -0.57
CA SER A 295 -25.66 9.66 0.63
C SER A 295 -26.58 8.42 0.69
N TYR A 296 -27.38 8.12 -0.33
CA TYR A 296 -28.04 6.82 -0.37
C TYR A 296 -27.03 5.75 -0.74
N TRP A 297 -26.63 4.94 0.26
CA TRP A 297 -25.64 3.87 0.14
C TRP A 297 -25.93 2.87 -1.01
N SER A 298 -27.16 2.87 -1.54
CA SER A 298 -27.59 2.05 -2.68
C SER A 298 -27.21 2.61 -4.05
N HIS A 299 -26.89 3.90 -4.19
CA HIS A 299 -26.71 4.53 -5.51
C HIS A 299 -25.25 4.65 -5.95
N TYR A 300 -24.28 4.66 -5.02
CA TYR A 300 -22.87 4.86 -5.35
C TYR A 300 -21.94 3.89 -4.62
N LEU A 301 -21.28 3.03 -5.38
CA LEU A 301 -20.45 1.93 -4.89
C LEU A 301 -19.23 2.39 -4.08
N TRP A 302 -18.70 3.58 -4.35
CA TRP A 302 -17.55 4.13 -3.61
C TRP A 302 -17.90 4.61 -2.20
N LYS A 303 -19.16 5.00 -1.94
CA LYS A 303 -19.55 5.55 -0.64
C LYS A 303 -19.45 4.53 0.49
N TYR A 304 -19.64 3.25 0.17
CA TYR A 304 -19.45 2.17 1.13
C TYR A 304 -18.02 2.14 1.70
N HIS A 305 -17.01 2.29 0.83
CA HIS A 305 -15.63 2.32 1.26
C HIS A 305 -15.32 3.55 2.11
N GLU A 306 -15.77 4.73 1.70
CA GLU A 306 -15.55 5.97 2.45
C GLU A 306 -16.09 5.86 3.88
N GLU A 307 -17.34 5.40 4.03
CA GLU A 307 -17.96 5.19 5.34
C GLU A 307 -17.21 4.13 6.16
N MET A 308 -16.74 3.07 5.52
CA MET A 308 -16.00 2.02 6.18
C MET A 308 -14.64 2.52 6.71
N SER A 309 -13.86 3.20 5.88
CA SER A 309 -12.55 3.78 6.24
C SER A 309 -12.71 4.82 7.35
N LEU A 310 -13.75 5.62 7.28
CA LEU A 310 -14.12 6.59 8.30
C LEU A 310 -14.48 5.95 9.64
N HIS A 311 -15.38 4.96 9.62
CA HIS A 311 -15.77 4.24 10.83
C HIS A 311 -14.60 3.48 11.44
N ARG A 312 -13.71 2.94 10.61
CA ARG A 312 -12.45 2.32 11.03
C ARG A 312 -11.55 3.33 11.74
N ALA A 313 -11.34 4.52 11.17
CA ALA A 313 -10.53 5.57 11.81
C ALA A 313 -11.13 6.00 13.16
N ILE A 314 -12.45 6.26 13.22
CA ILE A 314 -13.14 6.62 14.48
C ILE A 314 -13.05 5.48 15.51
N ALA A 315 -13.22 4.23 15.09
CA ALA A 315 -13.14 3.08 15.99
C ALA A 315 -11.75 2.93 16.62
N MET A 316 -10.67 3.23 15.88
CA MET A 316 -9.31 3.24 16.42
C MET A 316 -9.11 4.30 17.50
N LEU A 317 -9.67 5.50 17.31
CA LEU A 317 -9.56 6.58 18.29
C LEU A 317 -10.13 6.20 19.66
N PHE A 318 -11.19 5.39 19.68
CA PHE A 318 -11.89 4.95 20.89
C PHE A 318 -11.70 3.46 21.18
N LEU A 319 -10.59 2.89 20.72
CA LEU A 319 -10.32 1.46 20.86
C LEU A 319 -10.33 1.05 22.35
N GLY A 320 -11.28 0.17 22.71
CA GLY A 320 -11.54 -0.21 24.10
C GLY A 320 -11.83 0.95 25.03
N GLU A 321 -12.65 1.91 24.60
CA GLU A 321 -12.95 3.13 25.36
C GLU A 321 -11.69 3.98 25.66
N GLY A 322 -10.68 3.90 24.79
CA GLY A 322 -9.40 4.59 24.98
C GLY A 322 -8.40 3.85 25.88
N ARG A 323 -8.70 2.61 26.28
CA ARG A 323 -7.82 1.82 27.15
C ARG A 323 -6.74 1.08 26.37
N TYR A 324 -6.95 0.81 25.09
CA TYR A 324 -6.04 0.01 24.29
C TYR A 324 -5.29 0.88 23.28
N GLY A 325 -4.03 0.51 23.04
CA GLY A 325 -3.19 1.06 21.97
C GLY A 325 -2.55 -0.04 21.13
N PHE A 326 -2.00 0.33 19.99
CA PHE A 326 -1.28 -0.62 19.13
C PHE A 326 0.12 -0.91 19.66
N LYS A 327 0.48 -2.19 19.69
CA LYS A 327 1.83 -2.64 19.93
C LYS A 327 2.66 -2.50 18.64
N ARG A 328 3.94 -2.17 18.79
CA ARG A 328 4.89 -1.93 17.68
C ARG A 328 5.85 -3.08 17.43
N ASP A 329 5.48 -4.31 17.80
CA ASP A 329 6.26 -5.49 17.44
C ASP A 329 6.02 -5.88 15.98
N ASN A 330 6.89 -6.73 15.44
CA ASN A 330 6.82 -7.14 14.04
C ASN A 330 5.47 -7.79 13.71
N LEU A 331 4.97 -8.64 14.61
CA LEU A 331 3.70 -9.32 14.41
C LEU A 331 2.52 -8.34 14.40
N SER A 332 2.40 -7.43 15.38
CA SER A 332 1.32 -6.45 15.43
C SER A 332 1.35 -5.51 14.23
N ILE A 333 2.53 -5.11 13.74
CA ILE A 333 2.62 -4.29 12.52
C ILE A 333 2.16 -5.07 11.30
N ALA A 334 2.58 -6.33 11.15
CA ALA A 334 2.12 -7.18 10.06
C ALA A 334 0.59 -7.35 10.08
N LEU A 335 0.00 -7.57 11.26
CA LEU A 335 -1.44 -7.67 11.44
C LEU A 335 -2.15 -6.36 11.16
N LEU A 336 -1.57 -5.22 11.55
CA LEU A 336 -2.13 -3.91 11.30
C LEU A 336 -2.18 -3.62 9.80
N VAL A 337 -1.09 -3.90 9.07
CA VAL A 337 -1.04 -3.79 7.60
C VAL A 337 -2.09 -4.67 6.92
N ILE A 338 -2.28 -5.91 7.39
CA ILE A 338 -3.30 -6.82 6.84
C ILE A 338 -4.72 -6.31 7.12
N SER A 339 -4.97 -5.81 8.33
CA SER A 339 -6.29 -5.33 8.75
C SER A 339 -6.68 -4.00 8.13
N MET A 340 -5.69 -3.14 7.88
CA MET A 340 -5.87 -1.79 7.35
C MET A 340 -5.43 -1.72 5.89
N TYR A 341 -5.49 -2.86 5.19
CA TYR A 341 -5.07 -2.95 3.82
C TYR A 341 -5.88 -1.98 2.94
N PRO A 342 -5.22 -1.18 2.09
CA PRO A 342 -5.77 0.01 1.43
C PRO A 342 -6.63 -0.32 0.20
N ILE A 343 -7.35 -1.44 0.22
CA ILE A 343 -8.18 -1.88 -0.90
C ILE A 343 -9.66 -1.61 -0.64
N VAL A 344 -10.31 -1.18 -1.70
CA VAL A 344 -11.70 -0.74 -1.76
C VAL A 344 -12.64 -1.92 -1.90
N ALA A 345 -13.62 -2.05 -1.02
CA ALA A 345 -14.83 -2.80 -1.31
C ALA A 345 -15.84 -1.84 -1.93
N HIS A 346 -16.45 -2.27 -3.02
CA HIS A 346 -17.49 -1.50 -3.67
C HIS A 346 -18.88 -1.72 -3.07
N HIS A 347 -19.06 -2.79 -2.29
CA HIS A 347 -20.31 -3.10 -1.60
C HIS A 347 -20.06 -4.09 -0.46
N VAL A 348 -21.05 -4.25 0.43
CA VAL A 348 -20.97 -5.11 1.62
C VAL A 348 -20.61 -6.57 1.31
N ALA A 349 -21.05 -7.08 0.16
CA ALA A 349 -20.76 -8.45 -0.25
C ALA A 349 -19.46 -8.60 -1.08
N ASP A 350 -18.74 -7.50 -1.32
CA ASP A 350 -17.54 -7.50 -2.15
C ASP A 350 -16.32 -7.97 -1.36
N ASN A 351 -15.99 -9.26 -1.50
CA ASN A 351 -14.77 -9.84 -0.93
C ASN A 351 -13.74 -10.19 -2.02
N ARG A 352 -13.82 -9.59 -3.22
CA ARG A 352 -13.01 -9.99 -4.37
C ARG A 352 -11.51 -9.78 -4.18
N LEU A 353 -11.14 -8.66 -3.55
CA LEU A 353 -9.75 -8.24 -3.40
C LEU A 353 -9.22 -8.42 -1.97
N VAL A 354 -10.08 -8.27 -0.97
CA VAL A 354 -9.79 -8.48 0.45
C VAL A 354 -10.95 -9.20 1.10
N CYS A 355 -10.65 -10.16 1.97
CA CYS A 355 -11.67 -10.77 2.81
C CYS A 355 -11.84 -9.92 4.08
N TYR A 356 -13.00 -9.28 4.24
CA TYR A 356 -13.25 -8.33 5.33
C TYR A 356 -13.31 -8.98 6.72
N ALA A 357 -13.40 -10.32 6.80
CA ALA A 357 -13.29 -11.07 8.06
C ALA A 357 -11.94 -10.87 8.76
N TRP A 358 -10.87 -10.58 8.01
CA TRP A 358 -9.54 -10.33 8.58
C TRP A 358 -9.48 -9.06 9.42
N ILE A 359 -10.38 -8.09 9.20
CA ILE A 359 -10.41 -6.82 9.95
C ILE A 359 -10.86 -7.02 11.40
N GLY A 360 -11.79 -7.95 11.64
CA GLY A 360 -12.31 -8.24 12.99
C GLY A 360 -11.38 -9.14 13.80
N ILE A 361 -10.71 -10.10 13.16
CA ILE A 361 -9.95 -11.16 13.85
C ILE A 361 -8.60 -10.65 14.36
N THR A 362 -7.93 -9.77 13.63
CA THR A 362 -6.61 -9.22 14.02
C THR A 362 -6.69 -8.25 15.20
N SER A 363 -7.86 -7.64 15.41
CA SER A 363 -8.09 -6.62 16.43
C SER A 363 -8.26 -7.18 17.85
N SER A 364 -8.66 -8.46 18.01
CA SER A 364 -9.06 -9.00 19.34
C SER A 364 -7.93 -9.61 20.17
N ASN A 365 -6.78 -9.95 19.58
CA ASN A 365 -5.75 -10.78 20.25
C ASN A 365 -4.45 -10.03 20.58
N TYR A 366 -4.31 -8.77 20.21
CA TYR A 366 -3.02 -8.04 20.28
C TYR A 366 -3.15 -6.61 20.80
N LEU A 367 -4.23 -6.33 21.51
CA LEU A 367 -4.42 -5.09 22.27
C LEU A 367 -3.59 -5.19 23.56
N ASN A 368 -2.79 -4.16 23.83
CA ASN A 368 -2.11 -4.00 25.13
C ASN A 368 -3.01 -3.28 26.11
#